data_AF-A0A0F8ZMR8-F1
#
_entry.id   AF-A0A0F8ZMR8-F1
#
_cell.length_a   1.000
_cell.length_b   1.000
_cell.length_c   1.000
_cell.angle_alpha   90.00
_cell.angle_beta   90.00
_cell.angle_gamma   90.00
#
_symmetry.space_group_name_H-M   'P 1'
#
loop_
_entity.id
_entity.type
_entity.pdbx_description
1 polymer ?
#
loop_
_entity_poly.entity_id
_entity_poly.type
_entity_poly.pdbx_seq_one_letter_code
_entity_poly.pdbx_strand_id
1 'polypeptide(L)' 'PSGLRLGVQEMTRFGMKQDDFAVVADFFERVIMNNESPSRVREDVNEFRSKFLKIFYSFD' A
#
# COMPACT_ATOMS: atom_id res chain seq x y z
N PRO A 1 -13.45 20.80 0.24
CA PRO A 1 -13.32 19.46 -0.39
C PRO A 1 -13.32 18.35 0.66
N SER A 2 -14.16 17.32 0.51
CA SER A 2 -14.38 16.25 1.52
C SER A 2 -13.85 14.86 1.11
N GLY A 3 -13.07 14.76 0.03
CA GLY A 3 -12.60 13.48 -0.52
C GLY A 3 -11.08 13.31 -0.53
N LEU A 4 -10.65 12.05 -0.60
CA LEU A 4 -9.26 11.65 -0.77
C LEU A 4 -9.04 11.11 -2.19
N ARG A 5 -7.95 11.53 -2.85
CA ARG A 5 -7.52 10.97 -4.14
C ARG A 5 -6.25 10.15 -3.93
N LEU A 6 -6.24 8.92 -4.46
CA LEU A 6 -5.11 8.00 -4.39
C LEU A 6 -4.50 7.80 -5.78
N GLY A 7 -3.23 7.40 -5.82
CA GLY A 7 -2.51 7.05 -7.06
C GLY A 7 -1.60 5.85 -6.82
N VAL A 8 -1.54 4.94 -7.79
CA VAL A 8 -0.82 3.66 -7.68
C VAL A 8 0.51 3.63 -8.45
N GLN A 9 0.80 4.66 -9.23
CA GLN A 9 1.89 4.67 -10.22
C GLN A 9 3.26 4.33 -9.63
N GLU A 10 3.58 4.88 -8.45
CA GLU A 10 4.88 4.63 -7.82
C GLU A 10 4.97 3.21 -7.28
N MET A 11 3.88 2.71 -6.70
CA MET A 11 3.82 1.35 -6.18
C MET A 11 3.87 0.31 -7.30
N THR A 12 3.22 0.59 -8.43
CA THR A 12 3.36 -0.21 -9.65
C THR A 12 4.81 -0.21 -10.15
N ARG A 13 5.52 0.92 -10.08
CA ARG A 13 6.94 1.02 -10.43
C ARG A 13 7.82 0.14 -9.52
N PHE A 14 7.43 -0.08 -8.27
CA PHE A 14 8.07 -1.04 -7.37
C PHE A 14 7.65 -2.50 -7.58
N GLY A 15 6.82 -2.77 -8.58
CA GLY A 15 6.44 -4.12 -8.99
C GLY A 15 5.10 -4.61 -8.43
N MET A 16 4.37 -3.81 -7.65
CA MET A 16 3.06 -4.20 -7.14
C MET A 16 2.07 -4.50 -8.27
N LYS A 17 1.25 -5.53 -8.07
CA LYS A 17 0.20 -6.03 -8.96
C LYS A 17 -1.18 -5.92 -8.31
N GLN A 18 -2.20 -6.39 -9.03
CA GLN A 18 -3.60 -6.28 -8.63
C GLN A 18 -3.84 -6.86 -7.23
N ASP A 19 -3.32 -8.05 -6.96
CA ASP A 19 -3.49 -8.73 -5.66
C ASP A 19 -2.78 -8.00 -4.52
N ASP A 20 -1.66 -7.33 -4.80
CA ASP A 20 -0.97 -6.49 -3.80
C ASP A 20 -1.81 -5.29 -3.39
N PHE A 21 -2.56 -4.71 -4.33
CA PHE A 21 -3.48 -3.61 -4.02
C PHE A 21 -4.73 -4.06 -3.26
N ALA A 22 -5.12 -5.33 -3.35
CA ALA A 22 -6.14 -5.88 -2.46
C ALA A 22 -5.65 -5.83 -1.00
N VAL A 23 -4.40 -6.22 -0.74
CA VAL A 23 -3.78 -6.11 0.59
C VAL A 23 -3.71 -4.65 1.07
N VAL A 24 -3.41 -3.71 0.16
CA VAL A 24 -3.43 -2.27 0.49
C VAL A 24 -4.85 -1.80 0.87
N ALA A 25 -5.89 -2.30 0.19
CA ALA A 25 -7.28 -2.01 0.54
C ALA A 25 -7.65 -2.52 1.94
N ASP A 26 -7.18 -3.71 2.31
CA ASP A 26 -7.39 -4.28 3.65
C ASP A 26 -6.74 -3.40 4.73
N PHE A 27 -5.56 -2.82 4.48
CA PHE A 27 -4.96 -1.85 5.42
C PHE A 27 -5.81 -0.59 5.59
N PHE A 28 -6.44 -0.09 4.53
CA PHE A 28 -7.37 1.04 4.64
C PHE A 28 -8.61 0.66 5.46
N GLU A 29 -9.21 -0.51 5.19
CA GLU A 29 -10.38 -1.00 5.93
C GLU A 29 -10.06 -1.14 7.43
N ARG A 30 -8.93 -1.74 7.77
CA ARG A 30 -8.48 -1.92 9.16
C ARG A 30 -8.45 -0.60 9.95
N VAL A 31 -7.98 0.47 9.32
CA VAL A 31 -7.91 1.79 9.98
C VAL A 31 -9.27 2.51 9.95
N ILE A 32 -9.91 2.57 8.80
CA ILE A 32 -11.07 3.45 8.55
C ILE A 32 -12.36 2.83 9.10
N MET A 33 -12.58 1.54 8.87
CA MET A 33 -13.81 0.84 9.26
C MET A 33 -13.64 0.15 10.60
N ASN A 34 -12.53 -0.57 10.80
CA ASN A 34 -12.33 -1.40 11.99
C ASN A 34 -11.71 -0.63 13.17
N ASN A 35 -11.36 0.65 12.99
CA ASN A 35 -10.77 1.52 14.01
C ASN A 35 -9.53 0.90 14.68
N GLU A 36 -8.78 0.08 13.94
CA GLU A 36 -7.52 -0.45 14.44
C GLU A 36 -6.50 0.68 14.60
N SER A 37 -5.69 0.63 15.66
CA SER A 37 -4.66 1.64 15.89
C SER A 37 -3.74 1.76 14.66
N PRO A 38 -3.57 2.96 14.08
CA PRO A 38 -2.66 3.18 12.97
C PRO A 38 -1.22 2.77 13.28
N SER A 39 -0.81 2.77 14.56
CA SER A 39 0.52 2.30 14.96
C SER A 39 0.72 0.81 14.73
N ARG A 40 -0.33 -0.02 14.94
CA ARG A 40 -0.28 -1.46 14.70
C ARG A 40 -0.29 -1.76 13.20
N VAL A 41 -1.22 -1.16 12.46
CA VAL A 41 -1.31 -1.34 11.00
C VAL A 41 -0.03 -0.87 10.30
N ARG A 42 0.65 0.15 10.83
CA ARG A 42 1.95 0.61 10.30
C ARG A 42 3.01 -0.48 10.29
N GLU A 43 3.08 -1.33 11.31
CA GLU A 43 4.07 -2.41 11.37
C GLU A 43 3.87 -3.39 10.20
N ASP A 44 2.63 -3.80 9.97
CA ASP A 44 2.27 -4.69 8.85
C ASP A 44 2.47 -4.03 7.48
N VAL A 45 2.14 -2.74 7.35
CA VAL A 45 2.40 -1.98 6.11
C VAL A 45 3.88 -1.93 5.80
N ASN A 46 4.74 -1.70 6.82
CA ASN A 46 6.19 -1.68 6.65
C ASN A 46 6.72 -3.05 6.24
N GLU A 47 6.26 -4.12 6.90
CA GLU A 47 6.63 -5.49 6.53
C GLU A 47 6.21 -5.80 5.09
N PHE A 48 4.98 -5.49 4.71
CA PHE A 48 4.51 -5.68 3.34
C PHE A 48 5.33 -4.87 2.33
N ARG A 49 5.56 -3.58 2.60
CA ARG A 49 6.32 -2.68 1.72
C ARG A 49 7.77 -3.11 1.56
N SER A 50 8.36 -3.77 2.56
CA SER A 50 9.74 -4.28 2.51
C SER A 50 9.99 -5.31 1.40
N LYS A 51 8.94 -5.94 0.88
CA LYS A 51 9.01 -6.92 -0.21
C LYS A 51 9.22 -6.28 -1.59
N PHE A 52 9.03 -4.96 -1.71
CA PHE A 52 9.01 -4.23 -2.98
C PHE A 52 10.18 -3.25 -3.12
N LEU A 53 11.42 -3.75 -3.13
CA LEU A 53 12.63 -2.89 -3.17
C LEU A 53 13.16 -2.66 -4.59
N LYS A 54 12.74 -3.47 -5.55
CA LYS A 54 13.21 -3.40 -6.94
C LYS A 54 12.40 -2.38 -7.74
N ILE A 55 13.09 -1.57 -8.52
CA ILE A 55 12.48 -0.69 -9.51
C ILE A 55 12.25 -1.47 -10.80
N PHE A 56 11.03 -1.41 -11.32
CA PHE A 56 10.61 -1.97 -12.60
C PHE A 56 10.29 -0.85 -13.60
N TYR A 57 10.16 -1.25 -14.87
CA TYR A 57 9.89 -0.33 -15.98
C TYR A 57 10.97 0.78 -16.10
N SER A 58 12.21 0.43 -15.76
CA SER A 58 13.44 1.22 -15.99
C SER A 58 14.37 0.44 -16.92
N PHE A 59 15.37 1.10 -17.47
CA PHE A 59 16.44 0.48 -18.28
C PHE A 59 17.62 -0.03 -17.44
N ASP A 60 17.61 0.23 -16.13
CA ASP A 60 18.61 -0.26 -15.16
C ASP A 60 18.53 -1.78 -14.93
#